data_AF-A0A6N8XIH1-F1
#
_entry.id   AF-A0A6N8XIH1-F1
#
_cell.length_a   1.000
_cell.length_b   1.000
_cell.length_c   1.000
_cell.angle_alpha   90.00
_cell.angle_beta   90.00
_cell.angle_gamma   90.00
#
_symmetry.space_group_name_H-M   'P 1'
#
loop_
_entity.id
_entity.type
_entity.pdbx_description
1 polymer ?
#
loop_
_entity_poly.entity_id
_entity_poly.type
_entity_poly.pdbx_seq_one_letter_code
_entity_poly.pdbx_strand_id
1 'polypeptide(L)'
;MVTSIAEMLLEDVGEDAGRWVDLFEHAVGLPEEALSRAIAALGRVADTGPDGTFQSAVWPNLRALVTHHRQYSDAQWALPESELALFDQVLDRLRPSDPAISYGDLFSPGLGYVDGVSPSDGWEAFQAALSARQTEAVAAILRDGGVAEVLNFSESVEWPGAVGSALARCDSTLDIEIIQAMEAASDAVTQAALGYLAGRFEEFGWDGINQLIADHDLSPKVLADLHRAPPPIKLPWTRVDVLGTEVAAEYWARATYYDLGIPEELSQLLEVTRRLQDAGRLDLARRLLALSIARHASQPAFAEEAATLLEQWIQHLPVHPDRSGMRGYELRELLKALDGHREHLGTARVAAIEWQYYTVLPYSPEFSAPNLYRELARDPHLFAWLIEHAFKPATAAPGDQPPTTASQRLMAQNAFQVLHAWPASTFAPGLDAKGGVEAESLNEWVDRARKRLDEIDRIDVGDTLIGTALAASPPDPDGEWPGLAVRNLLERLRNDKVDSGLSIAVVNQRGVTSRSPTAGGDQERELAKSYRAQSRHFREWPRTAAIFAGLARSYEHEAGIHDREAEAHRRGLPR
;
A
#
# COMPACT_ATOMS: atom_id res chain seq x y z
N MET A 1 40.67 34.04 10.08
CA MET A 1 40.86 32.77 9.36
C MET A 1 39.72 32.54 8.37
N VAL A 2 38.45 32.60 8.80
CA VAL A 2 37.28 32.50 7.89
C VAL A 2 37.30 33.59 6.80
N THR A 3 37.56 34.85 7.14
CA THR A 3 37.64 35.96 6.18
C THR A 3 38.72 35.77 5.11
N SER A 4 39.93 35.31 5.48
CA SER A 4 41.01 35.10 4.50
C SER A 4 40.75 33.90 3.58
N ILE A 5 40.07 32.87 4.08
CA ILE A 5 39.64 31.72 3.26
C ILE A 5 38.57 32.16 2.26
N ALA A 6 37.59 32.95 2.71
CA ALA A 6 36.55 33.51 1.83
C ALA A 6 37.14 34.39 0.72
N GLU A 7 38.17 35.19 1.01
CA GLU A 7 38.86 35.98 -0.01
C GLU A 7 39.58 35.12 -1.06
N MET A 8 40.27 34.06 -0.64
CA MET A 8 40.91 33.14 -1.58
C MET A 8 39.89 32.41 -2.47
N LEU A 9 38.76 32.00 -1.90
CA LEU A 9 37.69 31.35 -2.67
C LEU A 9 37.12 32.32 -3.73
N LEU A 10 36.91 33.59 -3.37
CA LEU A 10 36.42 34.62 -4.29
C LEU A 10 37.40 34.99 -5.40
N GLU A 11 38.71 34.86 -5.16
CA GLU A 11 39.73 35.01 -6.21
C GLU A 11 39.77 33.81 -7.16
N ASP A 12 39.42 32.62 -6.67
CA ASP A 12 39.52 31.37 -7.42
C ASP A 12 38.24 31.01 -8.22
N VAL A 13 37.05 31.49 -7.82
CA VAL A 13 35.79 31.12 -8.50
C VAL A 13 35.77 31.47 -10.00
N GLY A 14 36.31 32.63 -10.40
CA GLY A 14 36.39 33.04 -11.81
C GLY A 14 35.09 32.86 -12.60
N GLU A 15 35.20 32.27 -13.79
CA GLU A 15 34.07 31.89 -14.67
C GLU A 15 33.77 30.37 -14.59
N ASP A 16 34.26 29.67 -13.55
CA ASP A 16 34.04 28.23 -13.39
C ASP A 16 32.71 27.95 -12.68
N ALA A 17 31.78 27.33 -13.41
CA ALA A 17 30.45 27.04 -12.89
C ALA A 17 30.45 26.12 -11.66
N GLY A 18 31.35 25.13 -11.61
CA GLY A 18 31.43 24.19 -10.48
C GLY A 18 31.87 24.88 -9.20
N ARG A 19 32.87 25.76 -9.31
CA ARG A 19 33.36 26.55 -8.17
C ARG A 19 32.29 27.49 -7.62
N TRP A 20 31.45 28.07 -8.48
CA TRP A 20 30.31 28.87 -8.06
C TRP A 20 29.27 28.05 -7.30
N VAL A 21 28.93 26.86 -7.79
CA VAL A 21 28.00 25.95 -7.11
C VAL A 21 28.52 25.54 -5.72
N ASP A 22 29.79 25.12 -5.63
CA ASP A 22 30.44 24.76 -4.37
C ASP A 22 30.45 25.93 -3.37
N LEU A 23 30.67 27.16 -3.85
CA LEU A 23 30.64 28.36 -3.01
C LEU A 23 29.24 28.59 -2.42
N PHE A 24 28.18 28.34 -3.19
CA PHE A 24 26.79 28.54 -2.75
C PHE A 24 26.34 27.52 -1.71
N GLU A 25 26.83 26.28 -1.77
CA GLU A 25 26.59 25.29 -0.71
C GLU A 25 27.12 25.75 0.66
N HIS A 26 28.04 26.70 0.69
CA HIS A 26 28.65 27.24 1.91
C HIS A 26 28.29 28.72 2.16
N ALA A 27 27.30 29.26 1.46
CA ALA A 27 26.91 30.67 1.55
C ALA A 27 26.59 31.13 2.99
N VAL A 28 25.92 30.28 3.79
CA VAL A 28 25.57 30.55 5.20
C VAL A 28 26.80 30.69 6.11
N GLY A 29 27.92 30.09 5.73
CA GLY A 29 29.18 30.17 6.49
C GLY A 29 30.04 31.39 6.14
N LEU A 30 29.67 32.17 5.12
CA LEU A 30 30.43 33.32 4.68
C LEU A 30 30.13 34.56 5.55
N PRO A 31 31.14 35.37 5.90
CA PRO A 31 30.90 36.70 6.46
C PRO A 31 30.10 37.58 5.48
N GLU A 32 29.22 38.44 6.01
CA GLU A 32 28.33 39.34 5.23
C GLU A 32 29.05 40.12 4.11
N GLU A 33 30.23 40.70 4.42
CA GLU A 33 31.04 41.43 3.43
C GLU A 33 31.56 40.51 2.30
N ALA A 34 31.88 39.25 2.62
CA ALA A 34 32.34 38.28 1.64
C ALA A 34 31.19 37.79 0.76
N LEU A 35 30.01 37.55 1.33
CA LEU A 35 28.81 37.19 0.60
C LEU A 35 28.38 38.31 -0.36
N SER A 36 28.37 39.56 0.11
CA SER A 36 28.11 40.74 -0.74
C SER A 36 29.08 40.84 -1.91
N ARG A 37 30.38 40.57 -1.68
CA ARG A 37 31.40 40.53 -2.74
C ARG A 37 31.17 39.36 -3.71
N ALA A 38 30.73 38.21 -3.22
CA ALA A 38 30.39 37.04 -4.02
C ALA A 38 29.25 37.36 -4.99
N ILE A 39 28.15 37.94 -4.49
CA ILE A 39 26.99 38.34 -5.29
C ILE A 39 27.40 39.33 -6.37
N ALA A 40 28.19 40.35 -6.01
CA ALA A 40 28.69 41.33 -6.96
C ALA A 40 29.63 40.72 -8.02
N ALA A 41 30.44 39.73 -7.65
CA ALA A 41 31.31 39.01 -8.57
C ALA A 41 30.52 38.14 -9.54
N LEU A 42 29.53 37.37 -9.06
CA LEU A 42 28.65 36.62 -9.94
C LEU A 42 27.83 37.54 -10.84
N GLY A 43 27.38 38.70 -10.33
CA GLY A 43 26.70 39.71 -11.13
C GLY A 43 27.55 40.22 -12.30
N ARG A 44 28.87 40.39 -12.12
CA ARG A 44 29.77 40.75 -13.22
C ARG A 44 29.91 39.62 -14.24
N VAL A 45 29.97 38.37 -13.80
CA VAL A 45 29.96 37.21 -14.71
C VAL A 45 28.63 37.14 -15.47
N ALA A 46 27.51 37.46 -14.83
CA ALA A 46 26.22 37.53 -15.50
C ALA A 46 26.19 38.61 -16.60
N ASP A 47 26.78 39.78 -16.34
CA ASP A 47 26.83 40.90 -17.29
C ASP A 47 27.70 40.60 -18.53
N THR A 48 28.60 39.61 -18.50
CA THR A 48 29.36 39.19 -19.69
C THR A 48 28.56 38.33 -20.65
N GLY A 49 27.37 37.86 -20.26
CA GLY A 49 26.54 36.95 -21.06
C GLY A 49 27.21 35.58 -21.22
N PRO A 50 27.38 34.81 -20.12
CA PRO A 50 28.07 33.53 -20.15
C PRO A 50 27.30 32.51 -20.99
N ASP A 51 27.97 31.45 -21.42
CA ASP A 51 27.35 30.43 -22.27
C ASP A 51 26.24 29.65 -21.54
N GLY A 52 25.42 28.93 -22.33
CA GLY A 52 24.32 28.14 -21.79
C GLY A 52 24.78 27.05 -20.82
N THR A 53 26.00 26.53 -20.95
CA THR A 53 26.50 25.49 -20.03
C THR A 53 26.75 26.06 -18.63
N PHE A 54 27.32 27.26 -18.55
CA PHE A 54 27.46 27.97 -17.28
C PHE A 54 26.09 28.30 -16.67
N GLN A 55 25.18 28.86 -17.46
CA GLN A 55 23.84 29.24 -16.99
C GLN A 55 23.08 28.02 -16.45
N SER A 56 23.05 26.92 -17.20
CA SER A 56 22.37 25.68 -16.82
C SER A 56 22.93 25.03 -15.56
N ALA A 57 24.21 25.23 -15.26
CA ALA A 57 24.83 24.70 -14.04
C ALA A 57 24.60 25.61 -12.82
N VAL A 58 24.77 26.93 -12.97
CA VAL A 58 24.75 27.85 -11.83
C VAL A 58 23.33 28.25 -11.44
N TRP A 59 22.47 28.51 -12.41
CA TRP A 59 21.15 29.11 -12.16
C TRP A 59 20.23 28.23 -11.29
N PRO A 60 20.07 26.92 -11.51
CA PRO A 60 19.21 26.09 -10.68
C PRO A 60 19.67 26.03 -9.22
N ASN A 61 20.98 25.92 -9.00
CA ASN A 61 21.58 25.88 -7.67
C ASN A 61 21.38 27.21 -6.94
N LEU A 62 21.57 28.33 -7.64
CA LEU A 62 21.35 29.64 -7.07
C LEU A 62 19.87 29.87 -6.73
N ARG A 63 18.94 29.46 -7.60
CA ARG A 63 17.50 29.54 -7.33
C ARG A 63 17.13 28.69 -6.11
N ALA A 64 17.63 27.46 -6.03
CA ALA A 64 17.36 26.57 -4.91
C ALA A 64 17.85 27.15 -3.58
N LEU A 65 19.03 27.78 -3.57
CA LEU A 65 19.55 28.51 -2.41
C LEU A 65 18.59 29.63 -1.98
N VAL A 66 18.19 30.50 -2.90
CA VAL A 66 17.26 31.62 -2.61
C VAL A 66 15.92 31.11 -2.08
N THR A 67 15.32 30.13 -2.76
CA THR A 67 14.06 29.51 -2.35
C THR A 67 14.15 28.90 -0.95
N HIS A 68 15.23 28.18 -0.65
CA HIS A 68 15.43 27.56 0.66
C HIS A 68 15.52 28.62 1.78
N HIS A 69 16.28 29.69 1.55
CA HIS A 69 16.39 30.79 2.51
C HIS A 69 15.07 31.50 2.76
N ARG A 70 14.27 31.74 1.72
CA ARG A 70 12.95 32.36 1.89
C ARG A 70 11.93 31.43 2.55
N GLN A 71 11.98 30.14 2.24
CA GLN A 71 11.12 29.12 2.85
C GLN A 71 11.29 29.07 4.38
N TYR A 72 12.52 29.28 4.86
CA TYR A 72 12.86 29.26 6.29
C TYR A 72 13.26 30.65 6.79
N SER A 73 12.58 31.70 6.32
CA SER A 73 12.91 33.11 6.62
C SER A 73 12.95 33.47 8.12
N ASP A 74 12.33 32.66 8.99
CA ASP A 74 12.33 32.80 10.45
C ASP A 74 13.51 32.11 11.15
N ALA A 75 14.27 31.28 10.43
CA ALA A 75 15.42 30.58 10.97
C ALA A 75 16.63 31.50 11.17
N GLN A 76 17.40 31.27 12.23
CA GLN A 76 18.59 32.10 12.54
C GLN A 76 19.68 32.07 11.46
N TRP A 77 19.69 31.04 10.61
CA TRP A 77 20.64 30.87 9.52
C TRP A 77 20.14 31.47 8.19
N ALA A 78 18.89 31.95 8.13
CA ALA A 78 18.33 32.50 6.92
C ALA A 78 18.97 33.85 6.56
N LEU A 79 19.30 34.03 5.28
CA LEU A 79 19.81 35.31 4.78
C LEU A 79 18.69 36.37 4.82
N PRO A 80 19.03 37.63 5.10
CA PRO A 80 18.06 38.72 5.08
C PRO A 80 17.54 38.97 3.66
N GLU A 81 16.28 39.39 3.56
CA GLU A 81 15.62 39.65 2.26
C GLU A 81 16.39 40.66 1.38
N SER A 82 17.12 41.60 1.98
CA SER A 82 17.97 42.55 1.24
C SER A 82 19.09 41.88 0.45
N GLU A 83 19.62 40.75 0.91
CA GLU A 83 20.64 39.98 0.20
C GLU A 83 20.01 39.04 -0.84
N LEU A 84 18.88 38.41 -0.50
CA LEU A 84 18.12 37.56 -1.42
C LEU A 84 17.65 38.34 -2.64
N ALA A 85 17.23 39.60 -2.47
CA ALA A 85 16.88 40.50 -3.56
C ALA A 85 18.06 40.83 -4.50
N LEU A 86 19.31 40.75 -4.04
CA LEU A 86 20.49 40.91 -4.90
C LEU A 86 20.75 39.63 -5.71
N PHE A 87 20.51 38.46 -5.11
CA PHE A 87 20.56 37.19 -5.83
C PHE A 87 19.49 37.11 -6.92
N ASP A 88 18.27 37.60 -6.69
CA ASP A 88 17.23 37.67 -7.73
C ASP A 88 17.68 38.46 -8.96
N GLN A 89 18.34 39.61 -8.76
CA GLN A 89 18.87 40.41 -9.87
C GLN A 89 19.93 39.64 -10.67
N VAL A 90 20.69 38.75 -10.03
CA VAL A 90 21.66 37.89 -10.69
C VAL A 90 20.95 36.73 -11.41
N LEU A 91 19.93 36.12 -10.78
CA LEU A 91 19.09 35.09 -11.38
C LEU A 91 18.40 35.58 -12.66
N ASP A 92 17.90 36.81 -12.68
CA ASP A 92 17.25 37.40 -13.87
C ASP A 92 18.22 37.51 -15.07
N ARG A 93 19.49 37.83 -14.80
CA ARG A 93 20.54 37.96 -15.83
C ARG A 93 21.13 36.63 -16.27
N LEU A 94 21.21 35.65 -15.37
CA LEU A 94 21.73 34.31 -15.63
C LEU A 94 20.69 33.31 -16.12
N ARG A 95 19.44 33.74 -16.28
CA ARG A 95 18.33 32.89 -16.67
C ARG A 95 18.67 32.10 -17.95
N PRO A 96 18.70 30.75 -17.89
CA PRO A 96 18.89 29.92 -19.08
C PRO A 96 17.75 30.13 -20.07
N SER A 97 18.07 30.08 -21.37
CA SER A 97 17.06 30.13 -22.44
C SER A 97 16.21 28.86 -22.50
N ASP A 98 16.70 27.75 -21.97
CA ASP A 98 15.97 26.49 -21.89
C ASP A 98 14.80 26.60 -20.88
N PRO A 99 13.54 26.47 -21.34
CA PRO A 99 12.37 26.50 -20.46
C PRO A 99 12.36 25.40 -19.41
N ALA A 100 12.88 24.20 -19.74
CA ALA A 100 12.94 23.07 -18.80
C ALA A 100 13.72 23.45 -17.56
N ILE A 101 14.84 24.15 -17.73
CA ILE A 101 15.71 24.58 -16.64
C ILE A 101 15.11 25.79 -15.92
N SER A 102 14.64 26.79 -16.66
CA SER A 102 14.22 28.06 -16.06
C SER A 102 12.82 28.02 -15.42
N TYR A 103 11.95 27.10 -15.85
CA TYR A 103 10.57 26.99 -15.36
C TYR A 103 10.20 25.61 -14.79
N GLY A 104 10.99 24.56 -15.03
CA GLY A 104 10.63 23.17 -14.73
C GLY A 104 10.12 22.93 -13.31
N ASP A 105 10.81 23.47 -12.28
CA ASP A 105 10.44 23.29 -10.87
C ASP A 105 9.01 23.78 -10.54
N LEU A 106 8.46 24.74 -11.29
CA LEU A 106 7.07 25.19 -11.11
C LEU A 106 6.06 24.07 -11.42
N PHE A 107 6.48 23.03 -12.11
CA PHE A 107 5.68 21.88 -12.54
C PHE A 107 6.16 20.58 -11.88
N SER A 108 6.79 20.68 -10.72
CA SER A 108 7.26 19.55 -9.91
C SER A 108 6.43 19.38 -8.63
N PRO A 109 6.08 18.14 -8.24
CA PRO A 109 5.25 17.86 -7.06
C PRO A 109 5.93 18.19 -5.72
N GLY A 110 7.26 18.36 -5.70
CA GLY A 110 8.05 18.66 -4.51
C GLY A 110 8.19 20.14 -4.17
N LEU A 111 7.61 21.05 -4.96
CA LEU A 111 7.78 22.49 -4.75
C LEU A 111 7.08 22.93 -3.46
N GLY A 112 7.86 23.37 -2.47
CA GLY A 112 7.39 23.73 -1.14
C GLY A 112 7.24 25.23 -0.87
N TYR A 113 7.54 26.08 -1.85
CA TYR A 113 7.57 27.54 -1.66
C TYR A 113 7.43 28.28 -3.01
N VAL A 114 6.55 29.29 -3.05
CA VAL A 114 6.39 30.23 -4.19
C VAL A 114 5.98 31.60 -3.66
N ASP A 115 6.65 32.67 -4.12
CA ASP A 115 6.27 34.08 -3.86
C ASP A 115 5.92 34.43 -2.41
N GLY A 116 6.70 33.97 -1.42
CA GLY A 116 6.41 34.28 -0.02
C GLY A 116 5.43 33.33 0.66
N VAL A 117 4.93 32.31 -0.04
CA VAL A 117 3.91 31.40 0.47
C VAL A 117 4.40 29.96 0.44
N SER A 118 4.26 29.27 1.55
CA SER A 118 4.43 27.81 1.65
C SER A 118 3.07 27.11 1.76
N PRO A 119 2.97 25.81 1.42
CA PRO A 119 1.76 25.02 1.68
C PRO A 119 1.30 25.05 3.14
N SER A 120 2.24 25.21 4.08
CA SER A 120 1.97 25.34 5.52
C SER A 120 1.31 26.67 5.91
N ASP A 121 1.52 27.74 5.14
CA ASP A 121 0.91 29.06 5.39
C ASP A 121 -0.54 29.13 4.90
N GLY A 122 -0.92 28.22 3.99
CA GLY A 122 -2.27 28.08 3.46
C GLY A 122 -2.27 27.47 2.07
N TRP A 123 -2.89 26.31 1.92
CA TRP A 123 -2.94 25.58 0.66
C TRP A 123 -3.54 26.40 -0.49
N GLU A 124 -4.65 27.11 -0.24
CA GLU A 124 -5.32 27.93 -1.28
C GLU A 124 -4.43 29.09 -1.76
N ALA A 125 -3.76 29.78 -0.84
CA ALA A 125 -2.86 30.87 -1.18
C ALA A 125 -1.64 30.37 -1.96
N PHE A 126 -1.08 29.23 -1.54
CA PHE A 126 0.03 28.58 -2.24
C PHE A 126 -0.38 28.17 -3.66
N GLN A 127 -1.54 27.53 -3.83
CA GLN A 127 -2.05 27.13 -5.14
C GLN A 127 -2.32 28.33 -6.04
N ALA A 128 -2.84 29.46 -5.51
CA ALA A 128 -3.04 30.67 -6.28
C ALA A 128 -1.69 31.27 -6.77
N ALA A 129 -0.69 31.35 -5.89
CA ALA A 129 0.65 31.85 -6.24
C ALA A 129 1.34 30.93 -7.28
N LEU A 130 1.28 29.62 -7.06
CA LEU A 130 1.83 28.62 -7.99
C LEU A 130 1.15 28.74 -9.37
N SER A 131 -0.18 28.78 -9.41
CA SER A 131 -0.95 28.89 -10.65
C SER A 131 -0.61 30.17 -11.42
N ALA A 132 -0.42 31.29 -10.73
CA ALA A 132 0.00 32.55 -11.35
C ALA A 132 1.38 32.41 -12.02
N ARG A 133 2.37 31.85 -11.31
CA ARG A 133 3.73 31.64 -11.86
C ARG A 133 3.78 30.63 -13.00
N GLN A 134 3.00 29.55 -12.91
CA GLN A 134 2.85 28.59 -14.01
C GLN A 134 2.25 29.27 -15.25
N THR A 135 1.27 30.16 -15.07
CA THR A 135 0.64 30.90 -16.17
C THR A 135 1.62 31.87 -16.81
N GLU A 136 2.39 32.63 -16.02
CA GLU A 136 3.45 33.51 -16.54
C GLU A 136 4.53 32.74 -17.31
N ALA A 137 4.94 31.58 -16.79
CA ALA A 137 5.90 30.70 -17.44
C ALA A 137 5.40 30.23 -18.81
N VAL A 138 4.19 29.68 -18.87
CA VAL A 138 3.60 29.20 -20.12
C VAL A 138 3.33 30.36 -21.08
N ALA A 139 2.92 31.54 -20.59
CA ALA A 139 2.74 32.72 -21.43
C ALA A 139 4.06 33.19 -22.08
N ALA A 140 5.19 33.08 -21.38
CA ALA A 140 6.50 33.39 -21.95
C ALA A 140 6.89 32.38 -23.03
N ILE A 141 6.77 31.08 -22.75
CA ILE A 141 7.08 30.00 -23.71
C ILE A 141 6.19 30.11 -24.95
N LEU A 142 4.89 30.35 -24.76
CA LEU A 142 3.93 30.53 -25.85
C LEU A 142 4.28 31.73 -26.73
N ARG A 143 4.72 32.84 -26.13
CA ARG A 143 5.10 34.06 -26.87
C ARG A 143 6.35 33.83 -27.74
N ASP A 144 7.32 33.09 -27.22
CA ASP A 144 8.63 32.96 -27.84
C ASP A 144 8.68 31.82 -28.88
N GLY A 145 7.96 30.72 -28.63
CA GLY A 145 8.01 29.50 -29.46
C GLY A 145 6.65 28.96 -29.92
N GLY A 146 5.53 29.60 -29.54
CA GLY A 146 4.19 29.14 -29.89
C GLY A 146 3.76 27.86 -29.16
N VAL A 147 2.63 27.29 -29.58
CA VAL A 147 2.02 26.11 -28.93
C VAL A 147 2.93 24.88 -28.99
N ALA A 148 3.69 24.70 -30.08
CA ALA A 148 4.61 23.57 -30.22
C ALA A 148 5.69 23.55 -29.13
N GLU A 149 6.22 24.73 -28.77
CA GLU A 149 7.23 24.83 -27.71
C GLU A 149 6.64 24.56 -26.33
N VAL A 150 5.39 24.98 -26.08
CA VAL A 150 4.68 24.65 -24.83
C VAL A 150 4.47 23.13 -24.69
N LEU A 151 4.10 22.46 -25.78
CA LEU A 151 3.93 21.01 -25.79
C LEU A 151 5.26 20.27 -25.61
N ASN A 152 6.34 20.73 -26.25
CA ASN A 152 7.69 20.19 -26.02
C ASN A 152 8.13 20.38 -24.56
N PHE A 153 7.88 21.55 -23.99
CA PHE A 153 8.17 21.82 -22.57
C PHE A 153 7.42 20.86 -21.65
N SER A 154 6.18 20.48 -21.99
CA SER A 154 5.41 19.51 -21.19
C SER A 154 6.09 18.14 -21.09
N GLU A 155 6.92 17.75 -22.05
CA GLU A 155 7.69 16.50 -22.01
C GLU A 155 8.89 16.55 -21.07
N SER A 156 9.31 17.76 -20.66
CA SER A 156 10.47 17.99 -19.80
C SER A 156 10.14 18.15 -18.31
N VAL A 157 8.86 18.09 -17.94
CA VAL A 157 8.39 18.34 -16.56
C VAL A 157 7.67 17.15 -15.95
N GLU A 158 7.64 17.11 -14.62
CA GLU A 158 7.01 16.02 -13.87
C GLU A 158 5.47 16.10 -13.84
N TRP A 159 4.90 17.30 -14.02
CA TRP A 159 3.45 17.52 -14.03
C TRP A 159 2.95 18.21 -15.31
N PRO A 160 2.89 17.50 -16.45
CA PRO A 160 2.49 18.08 -17.74
C PRO A 160 1.07 18.64 -17.74
N GLY A 161 0.14 18.05 -16.99
CA GLY A 161 -1.23 18.55 -16.87
C GLY A 161 -1.33 19.99 -16.38
N ALA A 162 -0.43 20.42 -15.48
CA ALA A 162 -0.39 21.80 -15.00
C ALA A 162 0.08 22.78 -16.10
N VAL A 163 0.95 22.35 -17.03
CA VAL A 163 1.32 23.13 -18.23
C VAL A 163 0.08 23.39 -19.08
N GLY A 164 -0.73 22.36 -19.30
CA GLY A 164 -2.00 22.45 -19.98
C GLY A 164 -2.99 23.43 -19.35
N SER A 165 -3.21 23.30 -18.05
CA SER A 165 -4.12 24.18 -17.32
C SER A 165 -3.65 25.63 -17.33
N ALA A 166 -2.33 25.87 -17.27
CA ALA A 166 -1.75 27.20 -17.46
C ALA A 166 -1.96 27.72 -18.89
N LEU A 167 -1.79 26.88 -19.91
CA LEU A 167 -2.05 27.25 -21.30
C LEU A 167 -3.50 27.67 -21.52
N ALA A 168 -4.48 26.97 -20.93
CA ALA A 168 -5.89 27.33 -21.04
C ALA A 168 -6.23 28.70 -20.42
N ARG A 169 -5.46 29.15 -19.42
CA ARG A 169 -5.58 30.50 -18.85
C ARG A 169 -4.92 31.58 -19.71
N CYS A 170 -3.89 31.21 -20.48
CA CYS A 170 -3.17 32.13 -21.37
C CYS A 170 -3.95 32.39 -22.66
N ASP A 171 -4.39 31.33 -23.33
CA ASP A 171 -5.05 31.42 -24.63
C ASP A 171 -6.06 30.27 -24.77
N SER A 172 -7.34 30.64 -24.75
CA SER A 172 -8.45 29.70 -24.88
C SER A 172 -8.86 29.40 -26.33
N THR A 173 -8.11 29.91 -27.31
CA THR A 173 -8.42 29.74 -28.75
C THR A 173 -7.66 28.59 -29.41
N LEU A 174 -6.76 27.91 -28.68
CA LEU A 174 -5.87 26.86 -29.17
C LEU A 174 -6.51 25.46 -29.22
N ASP A 175 -7.84 25.39 -29.18
CA ASP A 175 -8.58 24.12 -29.06
C ASP A 175 -8.22 23.15 -30.20
N ILE A 176 -8.09 23.66 -31.44
CA ILE A 176 -7.79 22.85 -32.62
C ILE A 176 -6.35 22.34 -32.60
N GLU A 177 -5.39 23.21 -32.31
CA GLU A 177 -3.97 22.87 -32.25
C GLU A 177 -3.71 21.80 -31.18
N ILE A 178 -4.37 21.92 -30.03
CA ILE A 178 -4.25 20.95 -28.93
C ILE A 178 -4.86 19.60 -29.32
N ILE A 179 -6.06 19.59 -29.90
CA ILE A 179 -6.71 18.35 -30.35
C ILE A 179 -5.87 17.64 -31.42
N GLN A 180 -5.34 18.39 -32.39
CA GLN A 180 -4.47 17.84 -33.45
C GLN A 180 -3.18 17.24 -32.88
N ALA A 181 -2.60 17.87 -31.85
CA ALA A 181 -1.42 17.33 -31.19
C ALA A 181 -1.66 15.97 -30.52
N MET A 182 -2.87 15.72 -30.00
CA MET A 182 -3.21 14.48 -29.28
C MET A 182 -3.19 13.21 -30.16
N GLU A 183 -3.41 13.35 -31.47
CA GLU A 183 -3.49 12.21 -32.41
C GLU A 183 -2.20 11.36 -32.41
N ALA A 184 -1.04 12.01 -32.34
CA ALA A 184 0.28 11.35 -32.31
C ALA A 184 1.09 11.68 -31.05
N ALA A 185 0.42 12.16 -29.99
CA ALA A 185 1.05 12.63 -28.76
C ALA A 185 1.74 11.52 -27.94
N SER A 186 2.83 11.91 -27.28
CA SER A 186 3.35 11.22 -26.09
C SER A 186 2.36 11.30 -24.92
N ASP A 187 2.61 10.52 -23.86
CA ASP A 187 1.79 10.58 -22.65
C ASP A 187 1.83 11.97 -22.00
N ALA A 188 2.99 12.63 -21.99
CA ALA A 188 3.15 13.97 -21.42
C ALA A 188 2.32 15.01 -22.17
N VAL A 189 2.40 15.02 -23.51
CA VAL A 189 1.59 15.91 -24.35
C VAL A 189 0.09 15.63 -24.17
N THR A 190 -0.30 14.36 -24.02
CA THR A 190 -1.70 13.99 -23.75
C THR A 190 -2.15 14.51 -22.38
N GLN A 191 -1.31 14.42 -21.34
CA GLN A 191 -1.62 14.98 -20.02
C GLN A 191 -1.74 16.51 -20.06
N ALA A 192 -0.85 17.20 -20.78
CA ALA A 192 -0.97 18.65 -21.00
C ALA A 192 -2.27 19.00 -21.75
N ALA A 193 -2.61 18.26 -22.81
CA ALA A 193 -3.86 18.48 -23.52
C ALA A 193 -5.10 18.27 -22.62
N LEU A 194 -5.10 17.23 -21.78
CA LEU A 194 -6.17 17.00 -20.79
C LEU A 194 -6.29 18.15 -19.79
N GLY A 195 -5.16 18.66 -19.29
CA GLY A 195 -5.13 19.82 -18.39
C GLY A 195 -5.65 21.11 -19.03
N TYR A 196 -5.34 21.32 -20.32
CA TYR A 196 -5.89 22.42 -21.11
C TYR A 196 -7.40 22.26 -21.28
N LEU A 197 -7.85 21.11 -21.77
CA LEU A 197 -9.26 20.81 -22.02
C LEU A 197 -10.11 20.84 -20.74
N ALA A 198 -9.56 20.46 -19.59
CA ALA A 198 -10.23 20.57 -18.30
C ALA A 198 -10.52 22.04 -17.94
N GLY A 199 -9.53 22.93 -18.10
CA GLY A 199 -9.72 24.37 -17.90
C GLY A 199 -10.71 24.97 -18.92
N ARG A 200 -10.65 24.52 -20.17
CA ARG A 200 -11.60 24.91 -21.22
C ARG A 200 -13.03 24.44 -20.92
N PHE A 201 -13.20 23.24 -20.36
CA PHE A 201 -14.49 22.68 -19.99
C PHE A 201 -15.22 23.53 -18.93
N GLU A 202 -14.49 24.25 -18.06
CA GLU A 202 -15.11 25.18 -17.11
C GLU A 202 -15.86 26.33 -17.81
N GLU A 203 -15.44 26.71 -19.02
CA GLU A 203 -16.07 27.80 -19.79
C GLU A 203 -17.25 27.31 -20.63
N PHE A 204 -17.09 26.24 -21.41
CA PHE A 204 -18.08 25.82 -22.41
C PHE A 204 -18.85 24.53 -22.06
N GLY A 205 -18.44 23.81 -21.01
CA GLY A 205 -19.08 22.58 -20.56
C GLY A 205 -19.18 21.48 -21.63
N TRP A 206 -20.26 20.72 -21.61
CA TRP A 206 -20.44 19.62 -22.58
C TRP A 206 -20.78 20.10 -23.98
N ASP A 207 -21.39 21.28 -24.14
CA ASP A 207 -21.78 21.78 -25.45
C ASP A 207 -20.55 22.13 -26.28
N GLY A 208 -19.50 22.70 -25.67
CA GLY A 208 -18.25 22.94 -26.38
C GLY A 208 -17.49 21.66 -26.71
N ILE A 209 -17.44 20.65 -25.82
CA ILE A 209 -16.88 19.33 -26.18
C ILE A 209 -17.63 18.72 -27.38
N ASN A 210 -18.96 18.75 -27.35
CA ASN A 210 -19.77 18.24 -28.45
C ASN A 210 -19.52 18.99 -29.76
N GLN A 211 -19.31 20.31 -29.69
CA GLN A 211 -18.99 21.13 -30.86
C GLN A 211 -17.62 20.75 -31.45
N LEU A 212 -16.60 20.60 -30.61
CA LEU A 212 -15.26 20.16 -31.03
C LEU A 212 -15.30 18.77 -31.70
N ILE A 213 -16.13 17.87 -31.19
CA ILE A 213 -16.33 16.54 -31.79
C ILE A 213 -17.08 16.64 -33.12
N ALA A 214 -18.05 17.54 -33.25
CA ALA A 214 -18.84 17.69 -34.47
C ALA A 214 -18.06 18.35 -35.61
N ASP A 215 -17.14 19.27 -35.27
CA ASP A 215 -16.40 20.07 -36.25
C ASP A 215 -15.15 19.37 -36.81
N HIS A 216 -14.75 18.25 -36.20
CA HIS A 216 -13.50 17.56 -36.53
C HIS A 216 -13.68 16.06 -36.66
N ASP A 217 -12.94 15.45 -37.60
CA ASP A 217 -12.83 14.00 -37.72
C ASP A 217 -11.72 13.52 -36.78
N LEU A 218 -12.11 12.95 -35.63
CA LEU A 218 -11.22 12.62 -34.52
C LEU A 218 -11.08 11.11 -34.36
N SER A 219 -9.87 10.65 -34.04
CA SER A 219 -9.68 9.23 -33.76
C SER A 219 -10.40 8.78 -32.49
N PRO A 220 -10.70 7.47 -32.34
CA PRO A 220 -11.27 6.95 -31.11
C PRO A 220 -10.46 7.27 -29.85
N LYS A 221 -9.13 7.36 -29.98
CA LYS A 221 -8.22 7.76 -28.92
C LYS A 221 -8.53 9.17 -28.42
N VAL A 222 -8.57 10.15 -29.33
CA VAL A 222 -8.81 11.56 -29.01
C VAL A 222 -10.24 11.77 -28.50
N LEU A 223 -11.24 11.10 -29.09
CA LEU A 223 -12.61 11.11 -28.59
C LEU A 223 -12.69 10.62 -27.13
N ALA A 224 -11.98 9.54 -26.79
CA ALA A 224 -11.92 9.04 -25.42
C ALA A 224 -11.25 10.05 -24.47
N ASP A 225 -10.16 10.68 -24.88
CA ASP A 225 -9.45 11.64 -24.04
C ASP A 225 -10.24 12.94 -23.84
N LEU A 226 -11.00 13.41 -24.84
CA LEU A 226 -11.96 14.52 -24.68
C LEU A 226 -13.02 14.21 -23.61
N HIS A 227 -13.40 12.94 -23.44
CA HIS A 227 -14.33 12.52 -22.39
C HIS A 227 -13.64 12.31 -21.03
N ARG A 228 -12.31 12.32 -20.95
CA ARG A 228 -11.56 12.26 -19.68
C ARG A 228 -11.26 13.63 -19.09
N ALA A 229 -11.27 14.69 -19.91
CA ALA A 229 -11.00 16.05 -19.46
C ALA A 229 -12.04 16.65 -18.48
N PRO A 230 -13.35 16.38 -18.61
CA PRO A 230 -14.36 16.92 -17.68
C PRO A 230 -14.18 16.39 -16.25
N PRO A 231 -14.58 17.16 -15.22
CA PRO A 231 -14.52 16.70 -13.85
C PRO A 231 -15.45 15.49 -13.62
N PRO A 232 -15.05 14.50 -12.80
CA PRO A 232 -15.80 13.25 -12.57
C PRO A 232 -17.27 13.40 -12.23
N ILE A 233 -17.62 14.46 -11.50
CA ILE A 233 -19.00 14.75 -11.07
C ILE A 233 -19.97 14.92 -12.24
N LYS A 234 -19.44 15.12 -13.46
CA LYS A 234 -20.23 15.21 -14.69
C LYS A 234 -20.53 13.84 -15.33
N LEU A 235 -20.12 12.75 -14.67
CA LEU A 235 -20.32 11.36 -15.06
C LEU A 235 -19.86 11.08 -16.51
N PRO A 236 -18.63 11.49 -16.90
CA PRO A 236 -18.17 11.42 -18.29
C PRO A 236 -18.29 10.04 -18.93
N TRP A 237 -18.07 8.98 -18.15
CA TRP A 237 -18.16 7.59 -18.63
C TRP A 237 -19.55 7.20 -19.15
N THR A 238 -20.63 7.89 -18.75
CA THR A 238 -21.99 7.62 -19.25
C THR A 238 -22.17 8.01 -20.72
N ARG A 239 -21.22 8.75 -21.29
CA ARG A 239 -21.27 9.28 -22.66
C ARG A 239 -20.39 8.51 -23.64
N VAL A 240 -19.42 7.72 -23.20
CA VAL A 240 -18.47 7.08 -24.12
C VAL A 240 -19.07 5.88 -24.84
N ASP A 241 -20.00 5.17 -24.20
CA ASP A 241 -20.61 3.97 -24.78
C ASP A 241 -21.50 4.27 -26.00
N VAL A 242 -22.05 5.49 -26.10
CA VAL A 242 -22.86 5.90 -27.25
C VAL A 242 -22.03 6.30 -28.47
N LEU A 243 -20.71 6.52 -28.29
CA LEU A 243 -19.79 6.91 -29.35
C LEU A 243 -19.17 5.71 -30.09
N GLY A 244 -19.46 4.49 -29.65
CA GLY A 244 -19.02 3.26 -30.27
C GLY A 244 -18.02 2.48 -29.43
N THR A 245 -17.84 1.20 -29.78
CA THR A 245 -17.04 0.25 -29.00
C THR A 245 -15.56 0.59 -28.96
N GLU A 246 -15.01 1.18 -30.03
CA GLU A 246 -13.61 1.58 -30.08
C GLU A 246 -13.32 2.74 -29.11
N VAL A 247 -14.18 3.77 -29.10
CA VAL A 247 -14.04 4.92 -28.17
C VAL A 247 -14.16 4.47 -26.72
N ALA A 248 -15.15 3.61 -26.41
CA ALA A 248 -15.32 3.08 -25.07
C ALA A 248 -14.11 2.25 -24.63
N ALA A 249 -13.55 1.40 -25.50
CA ALA A 249 -12.36 0.62 -25.20
C ALA A 249 -11.15 1.52 -24.88
N GLU A 250 -10.92 2.55 -25.69
CA GLU A 250 -9.86 3.53 -25.48
C GLU A 250 -10.03 4.30 -24.15
N TYR A 251 -11.26 4.69 -23.81
CA TYR A 251 -11.58 5.37 -22.56
C TYR A 251 -11.29 4.48 -21.35
N TRP A 252 -11.87 3.29 -21.29
CA TRP A 252 -11.74 2.40 -20.12
C TRP A 252 -10.31 1.87 -19.95
N ALA A 253 -9.56 1.71 -21.05
CA ALA A 253 -8.15 1.33 -21.00
C ALA A 253 -7.27 2.40 -20.33
N ARG A 254 -7.58 3.69 -20.50
CA ARG A 254 -6.76 4.81 -19.99
C ARG A 254 -7.35 5.58 -18.81
N ALA A 255 -8.62 5.37 -18.49
CA ALA A 255 -9.28 6.06 -17.39
C ALA A 255 -8.50 5.91 -16.08
N THR A 256 -8.38 7.01 -15.36
CA THR A 256 -7.74 7.09 -14.05
C THR A 256 -8.77 7.24 -12.94
N TYR A 257 -8.32 7.10 -11.69
CA TYR A 257 -9.13 7.44 -10.52
C TYR A 257 -9.59 8.91 -10.53
N TYR A 258 -8.79 9.82 -11.10
CA TYR A 258 -9.14 11.25 -11.20
C TYR A 258 -10.16 11.54 -12.30
N ASP A 259 -10.26 10.69 -13.32
CA ASP A 259 -11.22 10.86 -14.43
C ASP A 259 -12.61 10.33 -14.03
N LEU A 260 -12.63 9.28 -13.19
CA LEU A 260 -13.85 8.59 -12.75
C LEU A 260 -14.40 9.11 -11.43
N GLY A 261 -13.52 9.63 -10.56
CA GLY A 261 -13.88 9.96 -9.18
C GLY A 261 -14.31 8.73 -8.37
N ILE A 262 -14.98 8.96 -7.24
CA ILE A 262 -15.66 7.91 -6.47
C ILE A 262 -17.16 8.13 -6.62
N PRO A 263 -17.88 7.31 -7.41
CA PRO A 263 -19.33 7.38 -7.49
C PRO A 263 -19.97 7.27 -6.11
N GLU A 264 -20.95 8.14 -5.82
CA GLU A 264 -21.66 8.11 -4.54
C GLU A 264 -22.78 7.10 -4.49
N GLU A 265 -23.45 6.90 -5.61
CA GLU A 265 -24.52 5.93 -5.77
C GLU A 265 -23.93 4.54 -6.05
N LEU A 266 -24.42 3.53 -5.33
CA LEU A 266 -23.92 2.17 -5.50
C LEU A 266 -24.10 1.69 -6.94
N SER A 267 -25.23 1.99 -7.59
CA SER A 267 -25.48 1.58 -8.97
C SER A 267 -24.40 2.05 -9.93
N GLN A 268 -23.96 3.31 -9.80
CA GLN A 268 -22.89 3.90 -10.61
C GLN A 268 -21.53 3.29 -10.27
N LEU A 269 -21.24 3.06 -8.98
CA LEU A 269 -20.01 2.39 -8.57
C LEU A 269 -19.92 0.98 -9.18
N LEU A 270 -21.00 0.20 -9.12
CA LEU A 270 -21.05 -1.14 -9.69
C LEU A 270 -20.90 -1.11 -11.21
N GLU A 271 -21.55 -0.17 -11.90
CA GLU A 271 -21.39 0.02 -13.34
C GLU A 271 -19.93 0.30 -13.73
N VAL A 272 -19.31 1.30 -13.09
CA VAL A 272 -17.91 1.66 -13.34
C VAL A 272 -16.97 0.49 -13.03
N THR A 273 -17.19 -0.21 -11.92
CA THR A 273 -16.36 -1.36 -11.52
C THR A 273 -16.46 -2.51 -12.51
N ARG A 274 -17.64 -2.78 -13.08
CA ARG A 274 -17.83 -3.80 -14.13
C ARG A 274 -17.14 -3.42 -15.43
N ARG A 275 -17.29 -2.15 -15.86
CA ARG A 275 -16.62 -1.65 -17.06
C ARG A 275 -15.09 -1.73 -16.94
N LEU A 276 -14.55 -1.44 -15.75
CA LEU A 276 -13.12 -1.61 -15.48
C LEU A 276 -12.69 -3.08 -15.48
N GLN A 277 -13.53 -4.00 -15.00
CA GLN A 277 -13.28 -5.44 -15.10
C GLN A 277 -13.23 -5.91 -16.56
N ASP A 278 -14.22 -5.52 -17.36
CA ASP A 278 -14.27 -5.83 -18.79
C ASP A 278 -13.03 -5.31 -19.54
N ALA A 279 -12.50 -4.16 -19.12
CA ALA A 279 -11.27 -3.56 -19.66
C ALA A 279 -9.97 -4.13 -19.05
N GLY A 280 -10.04 -5.12 -18.16
CA GLY A 280 -8.88 -5.72 -17.50
C GLY A 280 -8.19 -4.83 -16.46
N ARG A 281 -8.81 -3.72 -16.06
CA ARG A 281 -8.28 -2.72 -15.11
C ARG A 281 -8.63 -3.08 -13.65
N LEU A 282 -8.39 -4.34 -13.28
CA LEU A 282 -8.85 -4.93 -12.01
C LEU A 282 -8.27 -4.21 -10.77
N ASP A 283 -7.05 -3.66 -10.85
CA ASP A 283 -6.46 -2.88 -9.76
C ASP A 283 -7.20 -1.57 -9.46
N LEU A 284 -7.66 -0.87 -10.51
CA LEU A 284 -8.43 0.36 -10.35
C LEU A 284 -9.84 0.05 -9.84
N ALA A 285 -10.48 -0.99 -10.37
CA ALA A 285 -11.77 -1.49 -9.87
C ALA A 285 -11.71 -1.81 -8.37
N ARG A 286 -10.67 -2.53 -7.95
CA ARG A 286 -10.42 -2.89 -6.55
C ARG A 286 -10.22 -1.67 -5.67
N ARG A 287 -9.42 -0.71 -6.13
CA ARG A 287 -9.19 0.57 -5.42
C ARG A 287 -10.51 1.33 -5.22
N LEU A 288 -11.35 1.42 -6.25
CA LEU A 288 -12.65 2.10 -6.16
C LEU A 288 -13.59 1.43 -5.17
N LEU A 289 -13.74 0.10 -5.23
CA LEU A 289 -14.55 -0.62 -4.23
C LEU A 289 -13.99 -0.41 -2.82
N ALA A 290 -12.69 -0.51 -2.63
CA ALA A 290 -12.05 -0.36 -1.33
C ALA A 290 -12.26 1.04 -0.71
N LEU A 291 -12.14 2.10 -1.52
CA LEU A 291 -12.41 3.47 -1.09
C LEU A 291 -13.89 3.72 -0.76
N SER A 292 -14.79 2.83 -1.23
CA SER A 292 -16.24 2.97 -1.08
C SER A 292 -16.83 2.07 0.01
N ILE A 293 -16.01 1.27 0.70
CA ILE A 293 -16.42 0.32 1.74
C ILE A 293 -17.23 1.01 2.85
N ALA A 294 -16.74 2.14 3.36
CA ALA A 294 -17.40 2.85 4.46
C ALA A 294 -18.84 3.26 4.13
N ARG A 295 -19.16 3.44 2.84
CA ARG A 295 -20.48 3.85 2.36
C ARG A 295 -21.38 2.67 2.00
N HIS A 296 -20.82 1.60 1.42
CA HIS A 296 -21.61 0.55 0.77
C HIS A 296 -21.45 -0.87 1.32
N ALA A 297 -20.52 -1.12 2.26
CA ALA A 297 -20.24 -2.48 2.74
C ALA A 297 -21.43 -3.21 3.38
N SER A 298 -22.45 -2.48 3.86
CA SER A 298 -23.68 -3.07 4.40
C SER A 298 -24.65 -3.59 3.32
N GLN A 299 -24.37 -3.38 2.03
CA GLN A 299 -25.26 -3.71 0.93
C GLN A 299 -24.85 -5.04 0.26
N PRO A 300 -25.76 -6.03 0.11
CA PRO A 300 -25.42 -7.31 -0.49
C PRO A 300 -24.87 -7.20 -1.92
N ALA A 301 -25.40 -6.27 -2.72
CA ALA A 301 -24.93 -6.06 -4.10
C ALA A 301 -23.48 -5.55 -4.17
N PHE A 302 -23.01 -4.80 -3.16
CA PHE A 302 -21.60 -4.42 -3.05
C PHE A 302 -20.73 -5.66 -2.78
N ALA A 303 -21.15 -6.52 -1.86
CA ALA A 303 -20.41 -7.73 -1.51
C ALA A 303 -20.33 -8.72 -2.68
N GLU A 304 -21.41 -8.84 -3.48
CA GLU A 304 -21.44 -9.68 -4.68
C GLU A 304 -20.43 -9.20 -5.74
N GLU A 305 -20.36 -7.89 -5.96
CA GLU A 305 -19.39 -7.30 -6.89
C GLU A 305 -17.96 -7.44 -6.38
N ALA A 306 -17.72 -7.17 -5.09
CA ALA A 306 -16.42 -7.36 -4.46
C ALA A 306 -15.95 -8.82 -4.55
N ALA A 307 -16.84 -9.79 -4.30
CA ALA A 307 -16.53 -11.21 -4.43
C ALA A 307 -16.13 -11.58 -5.86
N THR A 308 -16.93 -11.16 -6.84
CA THR A 308 -16.67 -11.40 -8.26
C THR A 308 -15.34 -10.79 -8.71
N LEU A 309 -15.07 -9.55 -8.30
CA LEU A 309 -13.81 -8.88 -8.59
C LEU A 309 -12.63 -9.63 -7.97
N LEU A 310 -12.73 -10.06 -6.71
CA LEU A 310 -11.64 -10.77 -6.03
C LEU A 310 -11.36 -12.13 -6.68
N GLU A 311 -12.39 -12.84 -7.13
CA GLU A 311 -12.28 -14.11 -7.88
C GLU A 311 -11.61 -13.94 -9.25
N GLN A 312 -11.79 -12.79 -9.90
CA GLN A 312 -11.08 -12.44 -11.14
C GLN A 312 -9.65 -12.00 -10.85
N TRP A 313 -9.47 -11.08 -9.89
CA TRP A 313 -8.19 -10.45 -9.59
C TRP A 313 -7.12 -11.48 -9.18
N ILE A 314 -7.50 -12.52 -8.43
CA ILE A 314 -6.58 -13.60 -8.05
C ILE A 314 -6.00 -14.35 -9.26
N GLN A 315 -6.73 -14.46 -10.37
CA GLN A 315 -6.30 -15.15 -11.58
C GLN A 315 -5.25 -14.34 -12.36
N HIS A 316 -5.19 -13.03 -12.12
CA HIS A 316 -4.31 -12.08 -12.80
C HIS A 316 -3.24 -11.48 -11.89
N LEU A 317 -3.00 -12.10 -10.73
CA LEU A 317 -1.97 -11.67 -9.79
C LEU A 317 -0.59 -11.62 -10.46
N PRO A 318 0.17 -10.53 -10.31
CA PRO A 318 1.56 -10.50 -10.72
C PRO A 318 2.35 -11.57 -9.93
N VAL A 319 3.37 -12.18 -10.57
CA VAL A 319 4.20 -13.25 -9.99
C VAL A 319 4.81 -12.87 -8.63
N HIS A 320 5.00 -11.58 -8.40
CA HIS A 320 5.31 -10.98 -7.11
C HIS A 320 4.27 -9.89 -6.80
N PRO A 321 3.15 -10.21 -6.14
CA PRO A 321 2.21 -9.18 -5.76
C PRO A 321 2.90 -8.26 -4.78
N ASP A 322 2.96 -6.96 -5.08
CA ASP A 322 3.46 -6.00 -4.10
C ASP A 322 2.52 -6.01 -2.90
N ARG A 323 3.10 -6.39 -1.77
CA ARG A 323 2.46 -6.61 -0.48
C ARG A 323 2.45 -5.32 0.36
N SER A 324 2.62 -4.16 -0.26
CA SER A 324 2.56 -2.86 0.39
C SER A 324 1.36 -2.73 1.33
N GLY A 325 1.58 -2.06 2.47
CA GLY A 325 0.59 -1.99 3.56
C GLY A 325 -0.78 -1.49 3.13
N MET A 326 -0.84 -0.59 2.14
CA MET A 326 -2.09 -0.06 1.60
C MET A 326 -2.92 -1.14 0.89
N ARG A 327 -2.33 -1.90 -0.03
CA ARG A 327 -3.03 -2.99 -0.74
C ARG A 327 -3.50 -4.09 0.22
N GLY A 328 -2.66 -4.42 1.19
CA GLY A 328 -3.02 -5.38 2.23
C GLY A 328 -4.25 -4.93 3.03
N TYR A 329 -4.32 -3.64 3.40
CA TYR A 329 -5.48 -3.09 4.11
C TYR A 329 -6.76 -3.18 3.27
N GLU A 330 -6.72 -2.76 2.01
CA GLU A 330 -7.87 -2.79 1.11
C GLU A 330 -8.44 -4.19 0.94
N LEU A 331 -7.59 -5.19 0.72
CA LEU A 331 -8.02 -6.58 0.60
C LEU A 331 -8.65 -7.11 1.90
N ARG A 332 -8.10 -6.74 3.06
CA ARG A 332 -8.70 -7.12 4.36
C ARG A 332 -10.10 -6.54 4.54
N GLU A 333 -10.27 -5.26 4.21
CA GLU A 333 -11.56 -4.60 4.36
C GLU A 333 -12.61 -5.16 3.38
N LEU A 334 -12.21 -5.49 2.14
CA LEU A 334 -13.09 -6.18 1.19
C LEU A 334 -13.50 -7.57 1.73
N LEU A 335 -12.55 -8.38 2.19
CA LEU A 335 -12.84 -9.71 2.74
C LEU A 335 -13.75 -9.65 3.99
N LYS A 336 -13.61 -8.63 4.84
CA LYS A 336 -14.53 -8.38 5.96
C LYS A 336 -15.95 -8.04 5.46
N ALA A 337 -16.08 -7.26 4.39
CA ALA A 337 -17.37 -6.97 3.79
C ALA A 337 -18.03 -8.26 3.24
N LEU A 338 -17.24 -9.15 2.64
CA LEU A 338 -17.72 -10.47 2.19
C LEU A 338 -18.22 -11.32 3.37
N ASP A 339 -17.46 -11.41 4.48
CA ASP A 339 -17.88 -12.16 5.68
C ASP A 339 -19.19 -11.64 6.28
N GLY A 340 -19.39 -10.32 6.28
CA GLY A 340 -20.65 -9.68 6.70
C GLY A 340 -21.87 -10.12 5.90
N HIS A 341 -21.66 -10.56 4.65
CA HIS A 341 -22.71 -11.00 3.71
C HIS A 341 -22.61 -12.48 3.33
N ARG A 342 -21.88 -13.30 4.10
CA ARG A 342 -21.65 -14.72 3.77
C ARG A 342 -22.93 -15.55 3.54
N GLU A 343 -24.03 -15.23 4.23
CA GLU A 343 -25.30 -15.94 4.05
C GLU A 343 -25.92 -15.63 2.69
N HIS A 344 -25.70 -14.42 2.16
CA HIS A 344 -26.12 -14.02 0.82
C HIS A 344 -25.21 -14.62 -0.25
N LEU A 345 -23.88 -14.54 -0.06
CA LEU A 345 -22.88 -15.01 -1.01
C LEU A 345 -22.74 -16.54 -1.05
N GLY A 346 -23.13 -17.21 0.02
CA GLY A 346 -22.83 -18.62 0.30
C GLY A 346 -21.48 -18.77 1.00
N THR A 347 -21.49 -19.37 2.19
CA THR A 347 -20.30 -19.58 3.04
C THR A 347 -19.16 -20.30 2.32
N ALA A 348 -19.48 -21.31 1.50
CA ALA A 348 -18.48 -22.04 0.73
C ALA A 348 -17.75 -21.17 -0.30
N ARG A 349 -18.45 -20.22 -0.93
CA ARG A 349 -17.84 -19.26 -1.88
C ARG A 349 -16.88 -18.33 -1.14
N VAL A 350 -17.33 -17.75 -0.03
CA VAL A 350 -16.48 -16.86 0.79
C VAL A 350 -15.26 -17.60 1.33
N ALA A 351 -15.43 -18.85 1.81
CA ALA A 351 -14.32 -19.69 2.25
C ALA A 351 -13.30 -19.98 1.12
N ALA A 352 -13.77 -20.22 -0.10
CA ALA A 352 -12.90 -20.43 -1.27
C ALA A 352 -12.11 -19.16 -1.62
N ILE A 353 -12.74 -17.98 -1.55
CA ILE A 353 -12.07 -16.69 -1.74
C ILE A 353 -11.03 -16.48 -0.63
N GLU A 354 -11.41 -16.65 0.64
CA GLU A 354 -10.47 -16.51 1.76
C GLU A 354 -9.25 -17.43 1.62
N TRP A 355 -9.45 -18.69 1.20
CA TRP A 355 -8.37 -19.62 0.89
C TRP A 355 -7.42 -19.10 -0.20
N GLN A 356 -7.97 -18.59 -1.30
CA GLN A 356 -7.17 -18.05 -2.40
C GLN A 356 -6.31 -16.86 -1.92
N TYR A 357 -6.90 -15.95 -1.15
CA TYR A 357 -6.20 -14.77 -0.63
C TYR A 357 -5.25 -15.05 0.53
N TYR A 358 -5.40 -16.18 1.23
CA TYR A 358 -4.42 -16.67 2.20
C TYR A 358 -3.04 -16.86 1.56
N THR A 359 -3.00 -17.28 0.29
CA THR A 359 -1.78 -17.40 -0.54
C THR A 359 -1.07 -16.06 -0.77
N VAL A 360 -1.84 -14.98 -0.79
CA VAL A 360 -1.40 -13.64 -1.23
C VAL A 360 -1.05 -12.75 -0.05
N LEU A 361 -1.76 -12.91 1.06
CA LEU A 361 -1.58 -12.19 2.32
C LEU A 361 -0.95 -13.08 3.41
N PRO A 362 0.23 -13.71 3.20
CA PRO A 362 0.81 -14.53 4.24
C PRO A 362 1.27 -13.63 5.40
N TYR A 363 0.80 -13.98 6.60
CA TYR A 363 1.18 -13.34 7.87
C TYR A 363 0.69 -11.89 8.04
N SER A 364 -0.64 -11.72 8.19
CA SER A 364 -1.19 -10.56 8.88
C SER A 364 -1.95 -11.03 10.13
N PRO A 365 -1.56 -10.60 11.34
CA PRO A 365 -2.30 -10.90 12.58
C PRO A 365 -3.78 -10.44 12.53
N GLU A 366 -4.13 -9.58 11.57
CA GLU A 366 -5.44 -8.95 11.42
C GLU A 366 -6.38 -9.66 10.44
N PHE A 367 -5.92 -10.69 9.71
CA PHE A 367 -6.78 -11.45 8.79
C PHE A 367 -7.05 -12.85 9.34
N SER A 368 -8.30 -13.11 9.74
CA SER A 368 -8.70 -14.32 10.48
C SER A 368 -9.34 -15.42 9.62
N ALA A 369 -9.50 -15.22 8.30
CA ALA A 369 -10.14 -16.17 7.36
C ALA A 369 -11.32 -16.98 7.99
N PRO A 370 -12.33 -16.29 8.56
CA PRO A 370 -13.31 -16.94 9.43
C PRO A 370 -14.17 -17.98 8.73
N ASN A 371 -14.49 -17.79 7.45
CA ASN A 371 -15.30 -18.73 6.67
C ASN A 371 -14.51 -19.99 6.31
N LEU A 372 -13.23 -19.85 5.97
CA LEU A 372 -12.33 -20.98 5.77
C LEU A 372 -12.24 -21.86 7.02
N TYR A 373 -12.02 -21.26 8.18
CA TYR A 373 -11.92 -22.02 9.43
C TYR A 373 -13.26 -22.60 9.88
N ARG A 374 -14.38 -21.94 9.60
CA ARG A 374 -15.73 -22.49 9.83
C ARG A 374 -15.98 -23.73 8.98
N GLU A 375 -15.63 -23.69 7.70
CA GLU A 375 -15.73 -24.87 6.83
C GLU A 375 -14.76 -25.98 7.27
N LEU A 376 -13.55 -25.64 7.69
CA LEU A 376 -12.56 -26.59 8.20
C LEU A 376 -13.04 -27.29 9.50
N ALA A 377 -13.68 -26.55 10.40
CA ALA A 377 -14.28 -27.08 11.62
C ALA A 377 -15.53 -27.93 11.38
N ARG A 378 -16.21 -27.73 10.24
CA ARG A 378 -17.40 -28.47 9.83
C ARG A 378 -17.06 -29.75 9.06
N ASP A 379 -16.10 -29.68 8.15
CA ASP A 379 -15.75 -30.76 7.24
C ASP A 379 -14.39 -31.42 7.57
N PRO A 380 -14.38 -32.61 8.20
CA PRO A 380 -13.15 -33.34 8.48
C PRO A 380 -12.44 -33.84 7.21
N HIS A 381 -13.13 -33.93 6.07
CA HIS A 381 -12.49 -34.29 4.80
C HIS A 381 -11.61 -33.15 4.30
N LEU A 382 -12.08 -31.90 4.36
CA LEU A 382 -11.26 -30.72 4.06
C LEU A 382 -10.00 -30.67 4.94
N PHE A 383 -10.13 -30.96 6.24
CA PHE A 383 -8.99 -31.06 7.14
C PHE A 383 -7.96 -32.12 6.72
N ALA A 384 -8.41 -33.34 6.45
CA ALA A 384 -7.52 -34.40 6.00
C ALA A 384 -6.88 -34.07 4.64
N TRP A 385 -7.62 -33.40 3.74
CA TRP A 385 -7.10 -32.93 2.46
C TRP A 385 -6.00 -31.88 2.63
N LEU A 386 -6.14 -30.91 3.54
CA LEU A 386 -5.06 -29.96 3.84
C LEU A 386 -3.80 -30.67 4.38
N ILE A 387 -3.98 -31.66 5.26
CA ILE A 387 -2.86 -32.47 5.77
C ILE A 387 -2.19 -33.27 4.66
N GLU A 388 -2.98 -33.83 3.74
CA GLU A 388 -2.48 -34.56 2.57
C GLU A 388 -1.51 -33.71 1.73
N HIS A 389 -1.83 -32.43 1.56
CA HIS A 389 -1.06 -31.49 0.76
C HIS A 389 0.12 -30.87 1.52
N ALA A 390 0.00 -30.72 2.85
CA ALA A 390 1.05 -30.12 3.67
C ALA A 390 2.13 -31.12 4.11
N PHE A 391 1.78 -32.41 4.29
CA PHE A 391 2.66 -33.42 4.89
C PHE A 391 2.80 -34.66 4.02
N LYS A 392 3.96 -35.30 4.11
CA LYS A 392 4.21 -36.60 3.47
C LYS A 392 3.56 -37.74 4.29
N PRO A 393 3.20 -38.87 3.64
CA PRO A 393 2.81 -40.09 4.34
C PRO A 393 3.89 -40.56 5.33
N ALA A 394 3.51 -41.20 6.44
CA ALA A 394 4.43 -41.69 7.46
C ALA A 394 5.37 -42.79 6.92
N THR A 395 4.89 -43.58 5.95
CA THR A 395 5.65 -44.66 5.28
C THR A 395 6.44 -44.19 4.06
N ALA A 396 6.45 -42.88 3.77
CA ALA A 396 7.19 -42.31 2.65
C ALA A 396 8.68 -42.69 2.69
N ALA A 397 9.21 -43.17 1.56
CA ALA A 397 10.59 -43.62 1.50
C ALA A 397 11.57 -42.44 1.60
N PRO A 398 12.79 -42.63 2.16
CA PRO A 398 13.84 -41.63 2.11
C PRO A 398 14.18 -41.32 0.64
N GLY A 399 13.72 -40.16 0.14
CA GLY A 399 13.88 -39.76 -1.26
C GLY A 399 12.58 -39.50 -2.02
N ASP A 400 11.40 -39.69 -1.40
CA ASP A 400 10.14 -39.24 -2.00
C ASP A 400 10.23 -37.74 -2.31
N GLN A 401 10.12 -37.41 -3.59
CA GLN A 401 10.48 -36.09 -4.09
C GLN A 401 9.52 -35.04 -3.50
N PRO A 402 10.05 -33.93 -2.96
CA PRO A 402 9.22 -32.80 -2.56
C PRO A 402 8.43 -32.28 -3.77
N PRO A 403 7.32 -31.54 -3.54
CA PRO A 403 6.51 -30.95 -4.60
C PRO A 403 7.38 -30.30 -5.69
N THR A 404 7.23 -30.79 -6.92
CA THR A 404 8.18 -30.54 -8.02
C THR A 404 7.88 -29.24 -8.74
N THR A 405 6.63 -28.77 -8.71
CA THR A 405 6.22 -27.51 -9.33
C THR A 405 6.13 -26.37 -8.32
N ALA A 406 6.26 -25.13 -8.79
CA ALA A 406 6.07 -23.95 -7.95
C ALA A 406 4.65 -23.89 -7.35
N SER A 407 3.63 -24.26 -8.15
CA SER A 407 2.23 -24.31 -7.70
C SER A 407 2.01 -25.33 -6.58
N GLN A 408 2.60 -26.54 -6.69
CA GLN A 408 2.50 -27.54 -5.62
C GLN A 408 3.21 -27.12 -4.34
N ARG A 409 4.37 -26.44 -4.45
CA ARG A 409 5.08 -25.89 -3.27
C ARG A 409 4.25 -24.82 -2.56
N LEU A 410 3.64 -23.92 -3.32
CA LEU A 410 2.79 -22.86 -2.79
C LEU A 410 1.54 -23.45 -2.09
N MET A 411 0.89 -24.41 -2.74
CA MET A 411 -0.24 -25.15 -2.17
C MET A 411 0.12 -25.80 -0.82
N ALA A 412 1.25 -26.51 -0.75
CA ALA A 412 1.73 -27.16 0.47
C ALA A 412 2.04 -26.15 1.59
N GLN A 413 2.69 -25.03 1.25
CA GLN A 413 2.99 -23.95 2.20
C GLN A 413 1.72 -23.32 2.76
N ASN A 414 0.73 -23.03 1.91
CA ASN A 414 -0.55 -22.46 2.36
C ASN A 414 -1.32 -23.43 3.26
N ALA A 415 -1.40 -24.71 2.87
CA ALA A 415 -2.07 -25.72 3.68
C ALA A 415 -1.42 -25.83 5.06
N PHE A 416 -0.08 -25.85 5.11
CA PHE A 416 0.68 -25.83 6.36
C PHE A 416 0.37 -24.59 7.21
N GLN A 417 0.34 -23.40 6.61
CA GLN A 417 0.05 -22.16 7.33
C GLN A 417 -1.39 -22.12 7.87
N VAL A 418 -2.39 -22.50 7.07
CA VAL A 418 -3.80 -22.56 7.51
C VAL A 418 -3.95 -23.47 8.71
N LEU A 419 -3.36 -24.67 8.65
CA LEU A 419 -3.39 -25.64 9.75
C LEU A 419 -2.73 -25.10 11.03
N HIS A 420 -1.62 -24.38 10.91
CA HIS A 420 -0.91 -23.83 12.07
C HIS A 420 -1.52 -22.54 12.64
N ALA A 421 -2.26 -21.78 11.84
CA ALA A 421 -2.99 -20.61 12.31
C ALA A 421 -4.37 -20.94 12.90
N TRP A 422 -4.84 -22.18 12.74
CA TRP A 422 -6.15 -22.62 13.26
C TRP A 422 -6.37 -22.33 14.75
N PRO A 423 -5.41 -22.54 15.68
CA PRO A 423 -5.61 -22.22 17.10
C PRO A 423 -6.06 -20.78 17.39
N ALA A 424 -5.79 -19.83 16.49
CA ALA A 424 -6.16 -18.42 16.64
C ALA A 424 -7.55 -18.09 16.05
N SER A 425 -8.22 -19.01 15.37
CA SER A 425 -9.44 -18.71 14.59
C SER A 425 -10.74 -18.71 15.39
N THR A 426 -10.75 -19.25 16.61
CA THR A 426 -11.95 -19.49 17.46
C THR A 426 -12.95 -20.52 16.89
N PHE A 427 -12.66 -21.15 15.75
CA PHE A 427 -13.54 -22.14 15.12
C PHE A 427 -13.04 -23.58 15.40
N ALA A 428 -13.31 -24.11 16.60
CA ALA A 428 -13.01 -25.50 16.90
C ALA A 428 -13.98 -26.49 16.22
N PRO A 429 -13.56 -27.74 15.97
CA PRO A 429 -14.48 -28.82 15.61
C PRO A 429 -15.61 -28.97 16.64
N GLY A 430 -16.82 -29.30 16.18
CA GLY A 430 -17.97 -29.55 17.05
C GLY A 430 -18.65 -28.29 17.60
N LEU A 431 -18.36 -27.11 17.08
CA LEU A 431 -19.07 -25.89 17.45
C LEU A 431 -20.56 -25.93 17.06
N ASP A 432 -21.42 -25.55 18.00
CA ASP A 432 -22.85 -25.40 17.79
C ASP A 432 -23.23 -23.97 17.35
N ALA A 433 -24.52 -23.76 17.06
CA ALA A 433 -25.04 -22.44 16.66
C ALA A 433 -24.95 -21.38 17.77
N LYS A 434 -24.70 -21.78 19.02
CA LYS A 434 -24.52 -20.88 20.18
C LYS A 434 -23.05 -20.57 20.45
N GLY A 435 -22.13 -21.15 19.68
CA GLY A 435 -20.70 -20.98 19.86
C GLY A 435 -20.11 -21.80 21.00
N GLY A 436 -20.81 -22.83 21.50
CA GLY A 436 -20.25 -23.82 22.43
C GLY A 436 -19.77 -25.07 21.68
N VAL A 437 -18.92 -25.89 22.31
CA VAL A 437 -18.51 -27.18 21.72
C VAL A 437 -19.46 -28.28 22.18
N GLU A 438 -20.19 -28.86 21.22
CA GLU A 438 -21.11 -29.98 21.44
C GLU A 438 -20.35 -31.31 21.33
N ALA A 439 -20.53 -32.17 22.33
CA ALA A 439 -19.70 -33.36 22.51
C ALA A 439 -19.90 -34.41 21.42
N GLU A 440 -21.13 -34.69 21.00
CA GLU A 440 -21.44 -35.67 19.96
C GLU A 440 -20.81 -35.25 18.63
N SER A 441 -21.07 -34.02 18.20
CA SER A 441 -20.52 -33.40 16.98
C SER A 441 -19.00 -33.36 16.98
N LEU A 442 -18.37 -33.03 18.12
CA LEU A 442 -16.91 -33.07 18.27
C LEU A 442 -16.38 -34.50 18.08
N ASN A 443 -16.99 -35.48 18.74
CA ASN A 443 -16.57 -36.87 18.64
C ASN A 443 -16.72 -37.42 17.22
N GLU A 444 -17.85 -37.15 16.57
CA GLU A 444 -18.11 -37.54 15.18
C GLU A 444 -17.11 -36.91 14.21
N TRP A 445 -16.83 -35.61 14.37
CA TRP A 445 -15.84 -34.93 13.53
C TRP A 445 -14.47 -35.57 13.67
N VAL A 446 -14.01 -35.79 14.90
CA VAL A 446 -12.69 -36.38 15.20
C VAL A 446 -12.61 -37.80 14.66
N ASP A 447 -13.63 -38.64 14.89
CA ASP A 447 -13.60 -40.03 14.46
C ASP A 447 -13.57 -40.14 12.91
N ARG A 448 -14.31 -39.27 12.20
CA ARG A 448 -14.25 -39.19 10.73
C ARG A 448 -12.89 -38.68 10.23
N ALA A 449 -12.35 -37.63 10.85
CA ALA A 449 -11.04 -37.08 10.50
C ALA A 449 -9.96 -38.15 10.64
N ARG A 450 -9.91 -38.83 11.79
CA ARG A 450 -8.92 -39.88 12.08
C ARG A 450 -9.04 -41.05 11.12
N LYS A 451 -10.26 -41.52 10.83
CA LYS A 451 -10.48 -42.57 9.83
C LYS A 451 -9.87 -42.17 8.48
N ARG A 452 -10.14 -40.95 8.01
CA ARG A 452 -9.60 -40.49 6.73
C ARG A 452 -8.08 -40.33 6.75
N LEU A 453 -7.51 -39.86 7.86
CA LEU A 453 -6.07 -39.70 8.05
C LEU A 453 -5.33 -41.03 8.05
N ASP A 454 -5.94 -42.07 8.61
CA ASP A 454 -5.41 -43.45 8.55
C ASP A 454 -5.39 -43.97 7.11
N GLU A 455 -6.47 -43.76 6.34
CA GLU A 455 -6.56 -44.14 4.92
C GLU A 455 -5.47 -43.50 4.04
N ILE A 456 -4.98 -42.31 4.40
CA ILE A 456 -3.93 -41.58 3.67
C ILE A 456 -2.56 -41.62 4.34
N ASP A 457 -2.37 -42.51 5.33
CA ASP A 457 -1.12 -42.72 6.06
C ASP A 457 -0.53 -41.44 6.71
N ARG A 458 -1.40 -40.64 7.33
CA ARG A 458 -1.04 -39.38 8.00
C ARG A 458 -1.67 -39.25 9.40
N ILE A 459 -2.02 -40.37 10.02
CA ILE A 459 -2.69 -40.40 11.33
C ILE A 459 -1.88 -39.74 12.44
N ASP A 460 -0.56 -39.96 12.52
CA ASP A 460 0.28 -39.41 13.60
C ASP A 460 0.36 -37.87 13.58
N VAL A 461 0.63 -37.30 12.40
CA VAL A 461 0.65 -35.84 12.23
C VAL A 461 -0.76 -35.27 12.34
N GLY A 462 -1.75 -36.00 11.83
CA GLY A 462 -3.15 -35.61 11.92
C GLY A 462 -3.66 -35.56 13.34
N ASP A 463 -3.36 -36.55 14.19
CA ASP A 463 -3.72 -36.54 15.61
C ASP A 463 -3.07 -35.36 16.35
N THR A 464 -1.83 -35.00 16.00
CA THR A 464 -1.17 -33.79 16.54
C THR A 464 -1.91 -32.51 16.12
N LEU A 465 -2.35 -32.44 14.87
CA LEU A 465 -3.08 -31.27 14.36
C LEU A 465 -4.54 -31.21 14.84
N ILE A 466 -5.17 -32.35 15.13
CA ILE A 466 -6.47 -32.40 15.84
C ILE A 466 -6.29 -31.77 17.22
N GLY A 467 -5.28 -32.19 17.98
CA GLY A 467 -4.95 -31.57 19.27
C GLY A 467 -4.73 -30.06 19.18
N THR A 468 -4.02 -29.63 18.13
CA THR A 468 -3.78 -28.21 17.83
C THR A 468 -5.09 -27.46 17.57
N ALA A 469 -5.99 -28.03 16.76
CA ALA A 469 -7.29 -27.42 16.44
C ALA A 469 -8.21 -27.28 17.66
N LEU A 470 -8.13 -28.20 18.64
CA LEU A 470 -8.90 -28.10 19.89
C LEU A 470 -8.54 -26.83 20.69
N ALA A 471 -7.36 -26.24 20.48
CA ALA A 471 -7.00 -24.99 21.15
C ALA A 471 -7.85 -23.79 20.72
N ALA A 472 -8.55 -23.89 19.59
CA ALA A 472 -9.53 -22.90 19.14
C ALA A 472 -10.87 -23.00 19.88
N SER A 473 -11.05 -23.98 20.80
CA SER A 473 -12.33 -24.15 21.49
C SER A 473 -12.58 -23.01 22.49
N PRO A 474 -13.79 -22.45 22.53
CA PRO A 474 -14.16 -21.50 23.57
C PRO A 474 -14.21 -22.16 24.96
N PRO A 475 -14.15 -21.37 26.04
CA PRO A 475 -14.44 -21.86 27.39
C PRO A 475 -15.92 -22.28 27.51
N ASP A 476 -16.21 -23.14 28.48
CA ASP A 476 -17.58 -23.45 28.90
C ASP A 476 -18.27 -22.21 29.52
N PRO A 477 -19.60 -22.20 29.70
CA PRO A 477 -20.33 -21.07 30.30
C PRO A 477 -19.88 -20.67 31.72
N ASP A 478 -19.20 -21.57 32.44
CA ASP A 478 -18.59 -21.31 33.75
C ASP A 478 -17.18 -20.67 33.65
N GLY A 479 -16.69 -20.44 32.42
CA GLY A 479 -15.38 -19.88 32.13
C GLY A 479 -14.24 -20.90 32.12
N GLU A 480 -14.53 -22.20 32.31
CA GLU A 480 -13.50 -23.24 32.30
C GLU A 480 -13.00 -23.55 30.90
N TRP A 481 -11.68 -23.67 30.77
CA TRP A 481 -11.03 -24.10 29.53
C TRP A 481 -9.90 -25.10 29.83
N PRO A 482 -9.80 -26.21 29.06
CA PRO A 482 -10.70 -26.64 27.99
C PRO A 482 -12.08 -27.02 28.51
N GLY A 483 -13.12 -26.80 27.69
CA GLY A 483 -14.49 -27.16 28.04
C GLY A 483 -14.69 -28.67 28.24
N LEU A 484 -15.78 -29.07 28.88
CA LEU A 484 -16.10 -30.44 29.27
C LEU A 484 -16.10 -31.41 28.08
N ALA A 485 -16.60 -30.98 26.92
CA ALA A 485 -16.57 -31.76 25.70
C ALA A 485 -15.14 -32.13 25.29
N VAL A 486 -14.21 -31.16 25.33
CA VAL A 486 -12.80 -31.36 25.00
C VAL A 486 -12.12 -32.26 26.04
N ARG A 487 -12.35 -32.00 27.33
CA ARG A 487 -11.82 -32.82 28.43
C ARG A 487 -12.22 -34.31 28.28
N ASN A 488 -13.50 -34.57 28.03
CA ASN A 488 -14.02 -35.91 27.83
C ASN A 488 -13.48 -36.56 26.55
N LEU A 489 -13.29 -35.79 25.48
CA LEU A 489 -12.65 -36.27 24.25
C LEU A 489 -11.22 -36.77 24.52
N LEU A 490 -10.41 -36.00 25.25
CA LEU A 490 -9.03 -36.39 25.59
C LEU A 490 -8.99 -37.70 26.38
N GLU A 491 -9.87 -37.87 27.36
CA GLU A 491 -10.00 -39.11 28.14
C GLU A 491 -10.50 -40.31 27.31
N ARG A 492 -11.36 -40.05 26.32
CA ARG A 492 -11.86 -41.08 25.39
C ARG A 492 -10.77 -41.53 24.43
N LEU A 493 -10.07 -40.60 23.80
CA LEU A 493 -9.10 -40.89 22.73
C LEU A 493 -7.84 -41.58 23.26
N ARG A 494 -7.39 -41.18 24.46
CA ARG A 494 -6.16 -41.71 25.10
C ARG A 494 -4.95 -41.71 24.15
N ASN A 495 -4.78 -40.62 23.42
CA ASN A 495 -3.76 -40.47 22.39
C ASN A 495 -2.75 -39.37 22.74
N ASP A 496 -1.47 -39.73 22.90
CA ASP A 496 -0.42 -38.78 23.30
C ASP A 496 -0.13 -37.70 22.23
N LYS A 497 -0.41 -37.98 20.96
CA LYS A 497 -0.23 -37.01 19.86
C LYS A 497 -1.25 -35.88 19.96
N VAL A 498 -2.50 -36.21 20.26
CA VAL A 498 -3.57 -35.22 20.48
C VAL A 498 -3.24 -34.34 21.69
N ASP A 499 -2.86 -34.95 22.81
CA ASP A 499 -2.46 -34.21 24.02
C ASP A 499 -1.28 -33.26 23.75
N SER A 500 -0.27 -33.76 23.03
CA SER A 500 0.92 -32.97 22.66
C SER A 500 0.56 -31.81 21.73
N GLY A 501 -0.33 -32.05 20.76
CA GLY A 501 -0.83 -31.03 19.84
C GLY A 501 -1.51 -29.88 20.57
N LEU A 502 -2.40 -30.19 21.52
CA LEU A 502 -3.05 -29.17 22.34
C LEU A 502 -2.02 -28.39 23.16
N SER A 503 -1.07 -29.09 23.80
CA SER A 503 0.01 -28.45 24.56
C SER A 503 0.86 -27.50 23.69
N ILE A 504 1.21 -27.91 22.46
CA ILE A 504 1.98 -27.08 21.52
C ILE A 504 1.20 -25.81 21.17
N ALA A 505 -0.09 -25.94 20.88
CA ALA A 505 -0.93 -24.81 20.54
C ALA A 505 -1.05 -23.80 21.70
N VAL A 506 -1.21 -24.27 22.95
CA VAL A 506 -1.24 -23.40 24.15
C VAL A 506 0.06 -22.61 24.29
N VAL A 507 1.21 -23.26 24.07
CA VAL A 507 2.52 -22.58 24.12
C VAL A 507 2.61 -21.54 23.00
N ASN A 508 2.22 -21.89 21.78
CA ASN A 508 2.32 -20.97 20.63
C ASN A 508 1.38 -19.75 20.76
N GLN A 509 0.22 -19.90 21.40
CA GLN A 509 -0.72 -18.80 21.66
C GLN A 509 -0.14 -17.72 22.59
N ARG A 510 0.93 -18.03 23.37
CA ARG A 510 1.65 -17.02 24.16
C ARG A 510 2.26 -15.92 23.29
N GLY A 511 2.63 -16.25 22.05
CA GLY A 511 3.30 -15.33 21.14
C GLY A 511 4.70 -14.92 21.60
N VAL A 512 5.23 -13.85 20.98
CA VAL A 512 6.56 -13.31 21.30
C VAL A 512 6.48 -12.52 22.61
N THR A 513 7.35 -12.85 23.56
CA THR A 513 7.52 -12.07 24.80
C THR A 513 8.83 -11.30 24.78
N SER A 514 8.84 -10.14 25.43
CA SER A 514 10.04 -9.32 25.61
C SER A 514 10.34 -9.10 27.08
N ARG A 515 11.61 -8.91 27.41
CA ARG A 515 12.10 -8.61 28.76
C ARG A 515 13.45 -7.91 28.72
N SER A 516 13.82 -7.26 29.81
CA SER A 516 15.16 -6.65 29.97
C SER A 516 16.24 -7.74 29.97
N PRO A 517 17.46 -7.46 29.45
CA PRO A 517 18.59 -8.41 29.47
C PRO A 517 18.97 -8.93 30.86
N THR A 518 18.60 -8.22 31.93
CA THR A 518 18.87 -8.62 33.32
C THR A 518 17.66 -9.21 34.04
N ALA A 519 16.51 -9.30 33.37
CA ALA A 519 15.30 -9.90 33.90
C ALA A 519 15.36 -11.43 33.68
N GLY A 520 15.19 -12.19 34.76
CA GLY A 520 15.17 -13.66 34.74
C GLY A 520 13.80 -14.22 34.34
N GLY A 521 13.56 -15.48 34.71
CA GLY A 521 12.38 -16.26 34.33
C GLY A 521 11.08 -15.98 35.11
N ASP A 522 10.87 -14.76 35.62
CA ASP A 522 9.73 -14.45 36.49
C ASP A 522 8.38 -14.64 35.77
N GLN A 523 8.30 -14.24 34.49
CA GLN A 523 7.09 -14.42 33.67
C GLN A 523 6.73 -15.90 33.53
N GLU A 524 7.72 -16.74 33.22
CA GLU A 524 7.56 -18.18 33.07
C GLU A 524 7.17 -18.86 34.39
N ARG A 525 7.69 -18.41 35.53
CA ARG A 525 7.31 -18.98 36.84
C ARG A 525 5.86 -18.68 37.20
N GLU A 526 5.34 -17.50 36.89
CA GLU A 526 3.92 -17.19 37.10
C GLU A 526 3.02 -18.06 36.20
N LEU A 527 3.39 -18.25 34.93
CA LEU A 527 2.70 -19.18 34.04
C LEU A 527 2.72 -20.62 34.59
N ALA A 528 3.89 -21.11 35.01
CA ALA A 528 4.01 -22.45 35.57
C ALA A 528 3.15 -22.65 36.83
N LYS A 529 3.08 -21.64 37.70
CA LYS A 529 2.21 -21.65 38.88
C LYS A 529 0.73 -21.71 38.49
N SER A 530 0.31 -20.95 37.48
CA SER A 530 -1.05 -20.97 36.94
C SER A 530 -1.40 -22.36 36.37
N TYR A 531 -0.54 -22.92 35.52
CA TYR A 531 -0.77 -24.26 34.94
C TYR A 531 -0.74 -25.38 35.99
N ARG A 532 0.06 -25.27 37.06
CA ARG A 532 -0.02 -26.19 38.21
C ARG A 532 -1.35 -26.10 38.94
N ALA A 533 -1.94 -24.91 39.05
CA ALA A 533 -3.25 -24.74 39.64
C ALA A 533 -4.33 -25.40 38.76
N GLN A 534 -4.29 -25.16 37.44
CA GLN A 534 -5.20 -25.79 36.47
C GLN A 534 -5.07 -27.32 36.45
N SER A 535 -3.84 -27.86 36.50
CA SER A 535 -3.61 -29.30 36.59
C SER A 535 -4.28 -29.93 37.83
N ARG A 536 -4.23 -29.25 38.99
CA ARG A 536 -4.91 -29.70 40.22
C ARG A 536 -6.43 -29.56 40.14
N HIS A 537 -6.90 -28.51 39.47
CA HIS A 537 -8.31 -28.26 39.23
C HIS A 537 -8.94 -29.38 38.40
N PHE A 538 -8.30 -29.76 37.31
CA PHE A 538 -8.78 -30.81 36.40
C PHE A 538 -8.38 -32.25 36.80
N ARG A 539 -8.12 -32.53 38.08
CA ARG A 539 -7.66 -33.85 38.56
C ARG A 539 -8.58 -35.02 38.21
N GLU A 540 -9.87 -34.75 37.96
CA GLU A 540 -10.87 -35.75 37.55
C GLU A 540 -10.74 -36.15 36.06
N TRP A 541 -9.98 -35.39 35.28
CA TRP A 541 -9.57 -35.69 33.90
C TRP A 541 -8.04 -35.84 33.85
N PRO A 542 -7.50 -37.04 34.15
CA PRO A 542 -6.06 -37.27 34.29
C PRO A 542 -5.21 -36.81 33.10
N ARG A 543 -5.69 -36.93 31.85
CA ARG A 543 -4.97 -36.47 30.67
C ARG A 543 -4.94 -34.96 30.58
N THR A 544 -6.08 -34.31 30.83
CA THR A 544 -6.14 -32.84 30.89
C THR A 544 -5.20 -32.31 31.98
N ALA A 545 -5.24 -32.92 33.18
CA ALA A 545 -4.34 -32.60 34.27
C ALA A 545 -2.86 -32.82 33.89
N ALA A 546 -2.55 -33.88 33.13
CA ALA A 546 -1.19 -34.19 32.68
C ALA A 546 -0.66 -33.16 31.66
N ILE A 547 -1.49 -32.69 30.73
CA ILE A 547 -1.15 -31.61 29.78
C ILE A 547 -0.71 -30.36 30.55
N PHE A 548 -1.54 -29.91 31.49
CA PHE A 548 -1.23 -28.72 32.30
C PHE A 548 -0.02 -28.92 33.22
N ALA A 549 0.17 -30.12 33.75
CA ALA A 549 1.39 -30.44 34.50
C ALA A 549 2.64 -30.40 33.60
N GLY A 550 2.51 -30.82 32.33
CA GLY A 550 3.56 -30.73 31.32
C GLY A 550 3.92 -29.28 30.99
N LEU A 551 2.92 -28.45 30.72
CA LEU A 551 3.09 -27.01 30.49
C LEU A 551 3.82 -26.34 31.66
N ALA A 552 3.41 -26.62 32.89
CA ALA A 552 4.09 -26.10 34.07
C ALA A 552 5.58 -26.46 34.12
N ARG A 553 5.92 -27.75 33.92
CA ARG A 553 7.33 -28.19 33.89
C ARG A 553 8.12 -27.53 32.77
N SER A 554 7.52 -27.35 31.60
CA SER A 554 8.17 -26.68 30.47
C SER A 554 8.51 -25.23 30.81
N TYR A 555 7.57 -24.47 31.35
CA TYR A 555 7.81 -23.08 31.74
C TYR A 555 8.79 -22.96 32.93
N GLU A 556 8.81 -23.89 33.87
CA GLU A 556 9.85 -23.91 34.92
C GLU A 556 11.26 -24.13 34.35
N HIS A 557 11.39 -25.02 33.37
CA HIS A 557 12.64 -25.23 32.68
C HIS A 557 13.08 -23.97 31.93
N GLU A 558 12.14 -23.35 31.20
CA GLU A 558 12.37 -22.10 30.47
C GLU A 558 12.78 -20.96 31.41
N ALA A 559 12.12 -20.84 32.57
CA ALA A 559 12.48 -19.86 33.60
C ALA A 559 13.95 -20.00 34.03
N GLY A 560 14.41 -21.24 34.22
CA GLY A 560 15.80 -21.52 34.59
C GLY A 560 16.80 -21.24 33.46
N ILE A 561 16.39 -21.32 32.19
CA ILE A 561 17.21 -20.85 31.05
C ILE A 561 17.37 -19.33 31.14
N HIS A 562 16.25 -18.61 31.27
CA HIS A 562 16.25 -17.13 31.32
C HIS A 562 17.01 -16.58 32.54
N ASP A 563 16.95 -17.26 33.68
CA ASP A 563 17.75 -16.90 34.87
C ASP A 563 19.26 -17.01 34.61
N ARG A 564 19.68 -18.07 33.91
CA ARG A 564 21.10 -18.27 33.56
C ARG A 564 21.57 -17.24 32.54
N GLU A 565 20.75 -16.91 31.55
CA GLU A 565 21.05 -15.88 30.57
C GLU A 565 21.14 -14.49 31.22
N ALA A 566 20.21 -14.16 32.10
CA ALA A 566 20.23 -12.90 32.85
C ALA A 566 21.48 -12.78 33.74
N GLU A 567 21.87 -13.87 34.39
CA GLU A 567 23.07 -13.90 35.23
C GLU A 567 24.36 -13.84 34.40
N ALA A 568 24.42 -14.52 33.25
CA ALA A 568 25.53 -14.41 32.32
C ALA A 568 25.70 -12.96 31.81
N HIS A 569 24.59 -12.30 31.47
CA HIS A 569 24.59 -10.90 31.06
C HIS A 569 25.06 -9.96 32.17
N ARG A 570 24.59 -10.13 33.40
CA ARG A 570 25.08 -9.35 34.57
C ARG A 570 26.58 -9.51 34.80
N ARG A 571 27.13 -10.68 34.49
CA ARG A 571 28.56 -11.00 34.63
C ARG A 571 29.39 -10.59 33.41
N GLY A 572 28.78 -10.03 32.36
CA GLY A 572 29.47 -9.64 31.13
C GLY A 572 30.00 -10.82 30.30
N LEU A 573 29.41 -12.02 30.46
CA LEU A 573 29.78 -13.18 29.67
C LEU A 573 29.12 -13.10 28.27
N PRO A 574 29.86 -13.43 27.18
CA PRO A 574 29.26 -13.52 25.85
C PRO A 574 28.21 -14.63 25.79
N ARG A 575 27.18 -14.42 24.97
CA ARG A 575 26.07 -15.37 24.74
C ARG A 575 26.54 -16.65 24.08
#